data_AF-A0A853C2M7-F1
#
_entry.id   AF-A0A853C2M7-F1
#
_cell.length_a   1.000
_cell.length_b   1.000
_cell.length_c   1.000
_cell.angle_alpha   90.00
_cell.angle_beta   90.00
_cell.angle_gamma   90.00
#
_symmetry.space_group_name_H-M   'P 1'
#
loop_
_entity.id
_entity.type
_entity.pdbx_description
1 polymer ?
#
loop_
_entity_poly.entity_id
_entity_poly.type
_entity_poly.pdbx_seq_one_letter_code
_entity_poly.pdbx_strand_id
1 'polypeptide(L)' 'MTETPDDKHVDSRAELLPEEEQAGSDDPHDQAEQILRESRERTDDPEGTAAESTQTSNPDERPDA' A
#
# COMPACT_ATOMS: atom_id res chain seq x y z
N MET A 1 12.55 2.84 -16.56
CA MET A 1 11.19 3.10 -17.07
C MET A 1 10.55 4.11 -16.13
N THR A 2 10.30 5.33 -16.59
CA THR A 2 9.47 6.31 -15.87
C THR A 2 8.20 6.45 -16.69
N GLU A 3 7.33 5.45 -16.60
CA GLU A 3 5.96 5.66 -17.07
C GLU A 3 5.33 6.72 -16.17
N THR A 4 4.29 7.42 -16.62
CA THR A 4 3.44 8.20 -15.72
C THR A 4 2.39 7.20 -15.22
N PRO A 5 2.68 6.42 -14.15
CA PRO A 5 2.04 5.13 -13.92
C PRO A 5 0.80 5.26 -13.02
N ASP A 6 0.60 6.42 -12.37
CA ASP A 6 -0.40 6.58 -11.32
C ASP A 6 -1.80 6.30 -11.79
N ASP A 7 -2.31 7.03 -12.78
CA ASP A 7 -3.74 6.99 -13.14
C ASP A 7 -4.23 5.58 -13.51
N LYS A 8 -3.44 4.82 -14.27
CA LYS A 8 -3.80 3.44 -14.64
C LYS A 8 -3.73 2.47 -13.45
N HIS A 9 -2.76 2.66 -12.55
CA HIS A 9 -2.67 1.83 -11.35
C HIS A 9 -3.76 2.17 -10.35
N VAL A 10 -4.12 3.47 -10.25
CA VAL A 10 -5.25 3.95 -9.45
C VAL A 10 -6.54 3.35 -10.00
N ASP A 11 -6.81 3.45 -11.30
CA ASP A 11 -7.99 2.86 -11.94
C ASP A 11 -8.11 1.35 -11.65
N SER A 12 -7.02 0.59 -11.80
CA SER A 12 -7.05 -0.85 -11.52
C SER A 12 -7.21 -1.18 -10.02
N ARG A 13 -6.72 -0.35 -9.10
CA ARG A 13 -6.86 -0.58 -7.65
C ARG A 13 -8.21 -0.10 -7.11
N ALA A 14 -8.79 0.91 -7.73
CA ALA A 14 -10.10 1.47 -7.38
C ALA A 14 -11.26 0.50 -7.64
N GLU A 15 -11.01 -0.60 -8.37
CA GLU A 15 -11.92 -1.74 -8.42
C GLU A 15 -12.08 -2.34 -7.01
N LEU A 16 -13.23 -2.08 -6.39
CA LEU A 16 -13.52 -2.52 -5.03
C LEU A 16 -13.64 -4.04 -4.94
N LEU A 17 -13.06 -4.61 -3.89
CA LEU A 17 -13.33 -5.99 -3.50
C LEU A 17 -14.73 -6.11 -2.88
N PRO A 18 -15.38 -7.29 -2.92
CA PRO A 18 -16.71 -7.48 -2.33
C PRO A 18 -16.78 -7.07 -0.85
N GLU A 19 -15.70 -7.25 -0.10
CA GLU A 19 -15.59 -6.80 1.29
C GLU A 19 -15.54 -5.28 1.42
N GLU A 20 -14.85 -4.59 0.50
CA GLU A 20 -14.73 -3.12 0.48
C GLU A 20 -16.06 -2.46 0.02
N GLU A 21 -16.79 -3.09 -0.90
CA GLU A 21 -18.16 -2.69 -1.27
C GLU A 21 -19.12 -2.79 -0.07
N GLN A 22 -19.02 -3.87 0.71
CA GLN A 22 -19.85 -4.06 1.91
C GLN A 22 -19.49 -3.08 3.03
N ALA A 23 -18.22 -2.70 3.15
CA ALA A 23 -17.76 -1.69 4.08
C ALA A 23 -18.21 -0.27 3.69
N GLY A 24 -18.51 -0.05 2.40
CA GLY A 24 -18.99 1.22 1.86
C GLY A 24 -17.87 2.23 1.68
N SER A 25 -16.88 1.92 0.84
CA SER A 25 -15.84 2.88 0.47
C SER A 25 -16.45 4.11 -0.23
N ASP A 26 -16.29 5.29 0.38
CA ASP A 26 -16.87 6.56 -0.08
C ASP A 26 -16.21 7.09 -1.38
N ASP A 27 -14.91 6.87 -1.53
CA ASP A 27 -14.13 7.24 -2.72
C ASP A 27 -13.03 6.19 -2.99
N PRO A 28 -13.32 5.19 -3.84
CA PRO A 28 -12.37 4.14 -4.18
C PRO A 28 -11.10 4.65 -4.89
N HIS A 29 -11.21 5.78 -5.60
CA HIS A 29 -10.13 6.37 -6.38
C HIS A 29 -9.15 7.10 -5.46
N ASP A 30 -9.67 7.91 -4.53
CA ASP A 30 -8.85 8.54 -3.48
C ASP A 30 -8.19 7.48 -2.60
N GLN A 31 -8.93 6.45 -2.19
CA GLN A 31 -8.36 5.34 -1.42
C GLN A 31 -7.21 4.64 -2.19
N ALA A 32 -7.39 4.38 -3.49
CA ALA A 32 -6.37 3.76 -4.32
C ALA A 32 -5.11 4.63 -4.47
N GLU A 33 -5.27 5.94 -4.70
CA GLU A 33 -4.14 6.89 -4.79
C GLU A 33 -3.31 6.89 -3.50
N GLN A 34 -3.98 6.95 -2.34
CA GLN A 34 -3.31 6.97 -1.04
C GLN A 34 -2.50 5.70 -0.78
N ILE A 35 -3.08 4.53 -1.08
CA ILE A 35 -2.40 3.23 -0.91
C ILE A 35 -1.19 3.13 -1.83
N LEU A 36 -1.31 3.54 -3.09
CA LEU A 36 -0.21 3.46 -4.06
C LEU A 36 0.92 4.42 -3.71
N ARG A 37 0.60 5.63 -3.25
CA ARG A 37 1.58 6.60 -2.74
C ARG A 37 2.38 6.02 -1.57
N GLU A 38 1.69 5.47 -0.57
CA GLU A 38 2.33 4.86 0.60
C GLU A 38 3.16 3.62 0.22
N SER A 39 2.65 2.81 -0.72
CA SER A 39 3.37 1.62 -1.21
C SER A 39 4.67 1.98 -1.93
N ARG A 40 4.67 3.06 -2.71
CA ARG A 40 5.89 3.57 -3.34
C ARG A 40 6.88 4.06 -2.31
N GLU A 41 6.44 4.85 -1.33
CA GLU A 41 7.30 5.30 -0.24
C GLU A 41 7.99 4.14 0.48
N ARG A 42 7.26 3.07 0.83
CA ARG A 42 7.86 1.87 1.42
C ARG A 42 8.79 1.10 0.48
N THR A 43 8.57 1.19 -0.82
CA THR A 43 9.40 0.52 -1.84
C THR A 43 10.70 1.28 -2.07
N ASP A 44 10.63 2.62 -2.14
CA ASP A 44 11.76 3.50 -2.39
C ASP A 44 12.60 3.75 -1.13
N ASP A 45 11.98 3.80 0.05
CA ASP A 45 12.65 3.96 1.35
C ASP A 45 12.14 2.95 2.41
N PRO A 46 12.49 1.67 2.27
CA PRO A 46 12.05 0.64 3.21
C PRO A 46 12.62 0.83 4.61
N GLU A 47 13.84 1.34 4.75
CA GLU A 47 14.48 1.54 6.06
C GLU A 47 13.83 2.68 6.84
N GLY A 48 13.56 3.82 6.20
CA GLY A 48 12.89 4.95 6.85
C GLY A 48 11.43 4.64 7.20
N THR A 49 10.69 4.01 6.30
CA THR A 49 9.29 3.61 6.59
C THR A 49 9.16 2.49 7.62
N ALA A 50 10.15 1.59 7.70
CA ALA A 50 10.20 0.56 8.75
C ALA A 50 10.50 1.17 10.13
N ALA A 51 11.36 2.19 10.21
CA ALA A 51 11.67 2.88 11.46
C ALA A 51 10.46 3.62 12.06
N GLU A 52 9.56 4.12 11.20
CA GLU A 52 8.32 4.81 11.60
C GLU A 52 7.17 3.83 11.92
N SER A 53 7.28 2.57 11.49
CA SER A 53 6.25 1.56 11.67
C SER A 53 6.24 0.97 13.08
N THR A 54 5.08 0.98 13.73
CA THR A 54 4.87 0.30 15.03
C THR A 54 4.60 -1.20 14.89
N GLN A 55 4.50 -1.71 13.66
CA GLN A 55 4.38 -3.13 13.39
C GLN A 55 5.64 -3.83 13.90
N THR A 56 5.48 -4.74 14.86
CA THR A 56 6.55 -5.48 15.50
C THR A 56 7.45 -6.18 14.49
N SER A 57 8.56 -5.54 14.12
CA SER A 57 9.72 -6.21 13.55
C SER A 57 10.50 -6.79 14.71
N ASN A 58 10.02 -7.88 15.30
CA ASN A 58 10.88 -8.68 16.17
C ASN A 58 11.73 -9.56 15.24
N PRO A 59 13.04 -9.28 15.10
CA PRO A 59 13.94 -10.20 14.41
C PRO A 59 14.02 -11.57 15.12
N ASP A 60 13.54 -11.65 16.35
CA ASP A 60 13.49 -12.83 17.25
C ASP A 60 12.32 -13.79 16.94
N GLU A 61 11.59 -13.65 15.83
CA GLU A 61 10.56 -14.63 15.43
C GLU A 61 10.78 -15.19 14.02
N ARG A 62 11.90 -14.86 13.37
CA ARG A 62 12.27 -15.51 12.11
C ARG A 62 12.88 -16.87 12.45
N PRO A 63 12.20 -18.01 12.18
CA PRO A 63 12.85 -19.30 12.37
C PRO A 63 14.08 -19.37 11.46
N ASP A 64 15.21 -19.79 12.02
CA ASP A 64 16.42 -20.05 11.25
C ASP A 64 16.09 -20.97 10.07
N ALA A 65 16.33 -20.48 8.86
CA ALA A 65 16.09 -21.20 7.60
C ALA A 65 17.19 -22.23 7.31
#